data_AF-A0AAU8THD4-F1
#
_entry.id   AF-A0AAU8THD4-F1
#
_cell.length_a   1.000
_cell.length_b   1.000
_cell.length_c   1.000
_cell.angle_alpha   90.00
_cell.angle_beta   90.00
_cell.angle_gamma   90.00
#
_symmetry.space_group_name_H-M   'P 1'
#
loop_
_entity.id
_entity.type
_entity.pdbx_description
1 polymer ?
#
loop_
_entity_poly.entity_id
_entity_poly.type
_entity_poly.pdbx_seq_one_letter_code
_entity_poly.pdbx_strand_id
1 'polypeptide(L)'
;MHYCELYSETDAAQLASSGPVIVLLEQMQEPALVELLQHPESNWGWMGSLPDADLDDVTRHWRARLLLGPKGQQVLYRIHDNRTLGRALAHLSKAHWPDYLGPLISVCYWHEGRWCQAENPAPGDYPVPDPSPWLDAPNPQAEAILHANILRYLLAEHSEDLAALVEFQDPRIWLAQILEQARTWQWHTPEQLEFLVVRRLEEATRSSIVHWQPRVGEAPGAHFERVVEQWRREEGKGE
;
A
#
# COMPACT_ATOMS: atom_id res chain seq x y z
N MET A 1 -30.74 -9.34 5.85
CA MET A 1 -29.35 -8.89 5.79
C MET A 1 -29.27 -7.71 4.84
N HIS A 2 -29.26 -6.50 5.39
CA HIS A 2 -29.04 -5.28 4.63
C HIS A 2 -27.53 -5.10 4.45
N TYR A 3 -27.07 -4.96 3.21
CA TYR A 3 -25.66 -4.77 2.90
C TYR A 3 -25.49 -3.77 1.75
N CYS A 4 -24.31 -3.18 1.67
CA CYS A 4 -23.90 -2.32 0.57
C CYS A 4 -22.51 -2.71 0.06
N GLU A 5 -22.37 -2.85 -1.25
CA GLU A 5 -21.08 -3.01 -1.92
C GLU A 5 -20.42 -1.65 -2.12
N LEU A 6 -19.23 -1.49 -1.53
CA LEU A 6 -18.55 -0.20 -1.54
C LEU A 6 -17.95 0.15 -2.90
N TYR A 7 -17.62 -0.84 -3.72
CA TYR A 7 -17.05 -0.59 -5.05
C TYR A 7 -18.14 -0.25 -6.08
N SER A 8 -19.38 -0.63 -5.83
CA SER A 8 -20.52 -0.27 -6.67
C SER A 8 -20.65 1.26 -6.73
N GLU A 9 -21.03 1.77 -7.90
CA GLU A 9 -21.12 3.21 -8.18
C GLU A 9 -19.79 3.99 -8.07
N THR A 10 -18.65 3.31 -8.21
CA THR A 10 -17.33 3.94 -8.31
C THR A 10 -16.61 3.49 -9.58
N ASP A 11 -15.46 4.09 -9.91
CA ASP A 11 -14.62 3.62 -11.02
C ASP A 11 -14.09 2.18 -10.81
N ALA A 12 -14.24 1.62 -9.60
CA ALA A 12 -13.91 0.23 -9.27
C ALA A 12 -15.10 -0.74 -9.39
N ALA A 13 -16.24 -0.32 -9.94
CA ALA A 13 -17.48 -1.12 -9.98
C ALA A 13 -17.32 -2.50 -10.65
N GLN A 14 -16.36 -2.69 -11.55
CA GLN A 14 -16.06 -3.99 -12.15
C GLN A 14 -15.58 -5.04 -11.13
N LEU A 15 -15.12 -4.60 -9.96
CA LEU A 15 -14.65 -5.45 -8.86
C LEU A 15 -15.70 -5.60 -7.74
N ALA A 16 -16.93 -5.12 -7.94
CA ALA A 16 -17.96 -5.08 -6.88
C ALA A 16 -18.21 -6.42 -6.21
N SER A 17 -18.27 -7.52 -6.98
CA SER A 17 -18.52 -8.86 -6.45
C SER A 17 -17.40 -9.44 -5.59
N SER A 18 -16.21 -8.84 -5.62
CA SER A 18 -15.06 -9.23 -4.79
C SER A 18 -14.58 -8.10 -3.88
N GLY A 19 -15.36 -7.02 -3.80
CA GLY A 19 -15.05 -5.82 -3.04
C GLY A 19 -15.48 -5.90 -1.58
N PRO A 20 -15.08 -4.90 -0.76
CA PRO A 20 -15.56 -4.76 0.59
C PRO A 20 -17.05 -4.42 0.61
N VAL A 21 -17.74 -4.96 1.61
CA VAL A 21 -19.16 -4.71 1.86
C VAL A 21 -19.35 -4.11 3.25
N ILE A 22 -20.31 -3.21 3.38
CA ILE A 22 -20.86 -2.82 4.68
C ILE A 22 -22.06 -3.72 4.94
N VAL A 23 -22.09 -4.41 6.07
CA VAL A 23 -23.21 -5.26 6.48
C VAL A 23 -23.82 -4.66 7.73
N LEU A 24 -25.13 -4.40 7.69
CA LEU A 24 -25.87 -4.02 8.88
C LEU A 24 -26.09 -5.26 9.75
N LEU A 25 -25.54 -5.21 10.97
CA LEU A 25 -25.66 -6.30 11.94
C LEU A 25 -26.94 -6.13 12.76
N GLU A 26 -28.00 -6.82 12.34
CA GLU A 26 -29.29 -6.84 13.06
C GLU A 26 -29.28 -7.85 14.24
N GLN A 27 -28.42 -8.86 14.18
CA GLN A 27 -28.32 -9.94 15.17
C GLN A 27 -26.87 -10.25 15.53
N MET A 28 -26.63 -10.66 16.78
CA MET A 28 -25.30 -10.97 17.31
C MET A 28 -24.72 -12.31 16.83
N GLN A 29 -25.47 -13.10 16.07
CA GLN A 29 -25.07 -14.44 15.61
C GLN A 29 -24.83 -14.52 14.10
N GLU A 30 -24.70 -13.36 13.43
CA GLU A 30 -24.37 -13.33 12.01
C GLU A 30 -23.01 -14.00 11.76
N PRO A 31 -22.89 -14.95 10.81
CA PRO A 31 -21.65 -15.71 10.59
C PRO A 31 -20.43 -14.82 10.36
N ALA A 32 -20.58 -13.72 9.62
CA ALA A 32 -19.50 -12.76 9.36
C ALA A 32 -18.99 -12.08 10.65
N LEU A 33 -19.88 -11.79 11.60
CA LEU A 33 -19.50 -11.25 12.91
C LEU A 33 -18.76 -12.31 13.74
N VAL A 34 -19.25 -13.55 13.75
CA VAL A 34 -18.60 -14.65 14.47
C VAL A 34 -17.18 -14.89 13.95
N GLU A 35 -17.01 -14.94 12.62
CA GLU A 35 -15.70 -15.12 11.98
C GLU A 35 -14.75 -13.96 12.32
N LEU A 36 -15.22 -12.72 12.24
CA LEU A 36 -14.45 -11.54 12.61
C LEU A 36 -13.99 -11.59 14.08
N LEU A 37 -14.85 -12.04 14.99
CA LEU A 37 -14.54 -12.13 16.42
C LEU A 37 -13.59 -13.29 16.77
N GLN A 38 -13.68 -14.41 16.05
CA GLN A 38 -12.87 -15.61 16.28
C GLN A 38 -11.49 -15.54 15.60
N HIS A 39 -11.41 -14.89 14.45
CA HIS A 39 -10.19 -14.78 13.64
C HIS A 39 -9.87 -13.33 13.26
N PRO A 40 -9.77 -12.39 14.23
CA PRO A 40 -9.54 -10.99 13.93
C PRO A 40 -8.19 -10.71 13.24
N GLU A 41 -7.22 -11.61 13.39
CA GLU A 41 -5.91 -11.57 12.72
C GLU A 41 -5.97 -11.82 11.21
N SER A 42 -7.11 -12.32 10.70
CA SER A 42 -7.36 -12.45 9.25
C SER A 42 -7.38 -11.08 8.55
N ASN A 43 -7.67 -10.00 9.30
CA ASN A 43 -7.73 -8.62 8.85
C ASN A 43 -8.84 -8.34 7.81
N TRP A 44 -9.95 -9.07 7.89
CA TRP A 44 -11.03 -9.00 6.91
C TRP A 44 -12.07 -7.93 7.21
N GLY A 45 -12.04 -7.29 8.39
CA GLY A 45 -13.00 -6.25 8.74
C GLY A 45 -12.79 -5.61 10.10
N TRP A 46 -13.72 -4.71 10.42
CA TRP A 46 -13.88 -4.05 11.71
C TRP A 46 -15.36 -3.62 11.84
N MET A 47 -15.79 -3.25 13.04
CA MET A 47 -17.18 -2.88 13.32
C MET A 47 -17.30 -1.38 13.59
N GLY A 48 -18.40 -0.80 13.16
CA GLY A 48 -18.76 0.59 13.43
C GLY A 48 -20.19 0.70 13.92
N SER A 49 -20.45 1.64 14.82
CA SER A 49 -21.81 1.99 15.25
C SER A 49 -22.32 3.19 14.46
N LEU A 50 -23.62 3.17 14.15
CA LEU A 50 -24.33 4.22 13.42
C LEU A 50 -25.48 4.77 14.28
N PRO A 51 -25.92 6.01 14.05
CA PRO A 51 -27.05 6.59 14.76
C PRO A 51 -28.37 5.90 14.44
N ASP A 52 -28.50 5.34 13.24
CA ASP A 52 -29.66 4.58 12.78
C ASP A 52 -29.23 3.43 11.86
N ALA A 53 -30.21 2.73 11.29
CA ALA A 53 -29.99 1.58 10.40
C ALA A 53 -29.74 1.97 8.93
N ASP A 54 -29.69 3.27 8.61
CA ASP A 54 -29.45 3.74 7.25
C ASP A 54 -27.96 3.64 6.91
N LEU A 55 -27.66 2.99 5.79
CA LEU A 55 -26.29 2.81 5.31
C LEU A 55 -25.86 3.88 4.30
N ASP A 56 -26.76 4.76 3.86
CA ASP A 56 -26.51 5.67 2.74
C ASP A 56 -25.37 6.64 3.04
N ASP A 57 -25.37 7.28 4.21
CA ASP A 57 -24.36 8.26 4.58
C ASP A 57 -22.98 7.61 4.78
N VAL A 58 -22.91 6.47 5.46
CA VAL A 58 -21.65 5.75 5.68
C VAL A 58 -21.09 5.17 4.39
N THR A 59 -21.97 4.72 3.49
CA THR A 59 -21.59 4.23 2.16
C THR A 59 -21.00 5.36 1.33
N ARG A 60 -21.68 6.51 1.28
CA ARG A 60 -21.19 7.70 0.56
C ARG A 60 -19.84 8.16 1.10
N HIS A 61 -19.69 8.20 2.43
CA HIS A 61 -18.46 8.59 3.12
C HIS A 61 -17.27 7.72 2.70
N TRP A 62 -17.42 6.40 2.70
CA TRP A 62 -16.35 5.48 2.35
C TRP A 62 -16.09 5.40 0.84
N ARG A 63 -17.12 5.50 0.00
CA ARG A 63 -16.95 5.59 -1.46
C ARG A 63 -16.10 6.80 -1.87
N ALA A 64 -16.31 7.95 -1.24
CA ALA A 64 -15.53 9.16 -1.50
C ALA A 64 -14.04 8.99 -1.16
N ARG A 65 -13.68 8.09 -0.25
CA ARG A 65 -12.31 7.84 0.23
C ARG A 65 -11.67 6.59 -0.36
N LEU A 66 -12.37 5.90 -1.25
CA LEU A 66 -11.98 4.58 -1.75
C LEU A 66 -10.85 4.66 -2.78
N LEU A 67 -10.94 5.61 -3.70
CA LEU A 67 -10.02 5.75 -4.82
C LEU A 67 -9.11 6.95 -4.59
N LEU A 68 -7.81 6.72 -4.60
CA LEU A 68 -6.80 7.74 -4.34
C LEU A 68 -5.98 8.02 -5.59
N GLY A 69 -5.54 9.26 -5.76
CA GLY A 69 -4.68 9.68 -6.87
C GLY A 69 -5.43 10.14 -8.12
N PRO A 70 -4.71 10.59 -9.15
CA PRO A 70 -5.30 11.15 -10.35
C PRO A 70 -6.02 10.09 -11.18
N LYS A 71 -7.06 10.51 -11.90
CA LYS A 71 -7.86 9.63 -12.75
C LYS A 71 -6.97 8.86 -13.74
N GLY A 72 -7.17 7.55 -13.83
CA GLY A 72 -6.36 6.66 -14.68
C GLY A 72 -5.12 6.08 -14.00
N GLN A 73 -4.74 6.58 -12.82
CA GLN A 73 -3.70 6.01 -11.96
C GLN A 73 -4.22 5.80 -10.52
N GLN A 74 -5.54 5.65 -10.38
CA GLN A 74 -6.16 5.53 -9.08
C GLN A 74 -5.80 4.21 -8.42
N VAL A 75 -5.53 4.27 -7.12
CA VAL A 75 -5.30 3.09 -6.28
C VAL A 75 -6.44 2.91 -5.29
N LEU A 76 -6.72 1.65 -4.95
CA LEU A 76 -7.74 1.29 -3.97
C LEU A 76 -7.21 1.43 -2.55
N TYR A 77 -7.87 2.26 -1.75
CA TYR A 77 -7.64 2.34 -0.31
C TYR A 77 -8.31 1.16 0.40
N ARG A 78 -7.54 0.36 1.14
CA ARG A 78 -8.00 -0.86 1.82
C ARG A 78 -8.74 -0.53 3.11
N ILE A 79 -9.89 0.12 2.99
CA ILE A 79 -10.73 0.59 4.12
C ILE A 79 -11.20 -0.53 5.04
N HIS A 80 -11.43 -1.74 4.52
CA HIS A 80 -11.86 -2.90 5.32
C HIS A 80 -10.74 -3.50 6.18
N ASP A 81 -9.47 -3.26 5.82
CA ASP A 81 -8.32 -3.81 6.54
C ASP A 81 -8.17 -3.06 7.88
N ASN A 82 -8.51 -3.73 8.98
CA ASN A 82 -8.34 -3.24 10.35
C ASN A 82 -6.92 -2.73 10.66
N ARG A 83 -5.87 -3.22 9.99
CA ARG A 83 -4.51 -2.69 10.18
C ARG A 83 -4.37 -1.31 9.55
N THR A 84 -5.02 -1.09 8.41
CA THR A 84 -5.09 0.24 7.78
C THR A 84 -5.86 1.20 8.68
N LEU A 85 -7.05 0.81 9.17
CA LEU A 85 -7.83 1.61 10.12
C LEU A 85 -7.05 1.91 11.40
N GLY A 86 -6.49 0.88 12.04
CA GLY A 86 -5.78 1.02 13.30
C GLY A 86 -4.54 1.91 13.20
N ARG A 87 -3.77 1.79 12.11
CA ARG A 87 -2.64 2.69 11.85
C ARG A 87 -3.08 4.13 11.62
N ALA A 88 -4.14 4.36 10.85
CA ALA A 88 -4.68 5.69 10.64
C ALA A 88 -5.11 6.32 11.97
N LEU A 89 -5.88 5.62 12.80
CA LEU A 89 -6.33 6.14 14.09
C LEU A 89 -5.20 6.36 15.10
N ALA A 90 -4.14 5.55 15.06
CA ALA A 90 -2.95 5.75 15.89
C ALA A 90 -2.09 6.94 15.43
N HIS A 91 -2.11 7.25 14.14
CA HIS A 91 -1.35 8.35 13.54
C HIS A 91 -2.06 9.70 13.63
N LEU A 92 -3.38 9.71 13.40
CA LEU A 92 -4.18 10.93 13.37
C LEU A 92 -4.33 11.54 14.76
N SER A 93 -4.25 12.87 14.83
CA SER A 93 -4.76 13.60 15.99
C SER A 93 -6.28 13.43 16.09
N LYS A 94 -6.83 13.46 17.31
CA LYS A 94 -8.29 13.33 17.53
C LYS A 94 -9.13 14.37 16.79
N ALA A 95 -8.55 15.51 16.42
CA ALA A 95 -9.22 16.55 15.65
C ALA A 95 -9.55 16.10 14.21
N HIS A 96 -8.77 15.18 13.62
CA HIS A 96 -8.98 14.65 12.28
C HIS A 96 -9.76 13.32 12.27
N TRP A 97 -10.16 12.82 13.45
CA TRP A 97 -10.95 11.58 13.52
C TRP A 97 -12.32 11.72 12.84
N PRO A 98 -13.07 12.84 12.98
CA PRO A 98 -14.32 13.04 12.26
C PRO A 98 -14.16 12.96 10.74
N ASP A 99 -13.12 13.58 10.18
CA ASP A 99 -12.85 13.57 8.74
C ASP A 99 -12.59 12.15 8.21
N TYR A 100 -12.03 11.28 9.05
CA TYR A 100 -11.71 9.90 8.69
C TYR A 100 -12.89 8.94 8.94
N LEU A 101 -13.56 9.03 10.09
CA LEU A 101 -14.61 8.12 10.53
C LEU A 101 -16.01 8.52 10.03
N GLY A 102 -16.23 9.79 9.69
CA GLY A 102 -17.47 10.30 9.12
C GLY A 102 -18.67 10.10 10.05
N PRO A 103 -19.75 9.45 9.59
CA PRO A 103 -20.99 9.34 10.35
C PRO A 103 -20.94 8.29 11.47
N LEU A 104 -19.86 7.51 11.55
CA LEU A 104 -19.71 6.48 12.59
C LEU A 104 -19.61 7.13 13.98
N ILE A 105 -20.37 6.62 14.94
CA ILE A 105 -20.34 7.06 16.33
C ILE A 105 -19.09 6.49 17.02
N SER A 106 -18.85 5.20 16.83
CA SER A 106 -17.68 4.51 17.38
C SER A 106 -17.26 3.37 16.48
N VAL A 107 -16.03 2.92 16.67
CA VAL A 107 -15.48 1.76 15.96
C VAL A 107 -14.85 0.77 16.93
N CYS A 108 -14.95 -0.51 16.58
CA CYS A 108 -14.28 -1.62 17.25
C CYS A 108 -13.47 -2.40 16.22
N TYR A 109 -12.16 -2.54 16.46
CA TYR A 109 -11.22 -3.07 15.48
C TYR A 109 -10.08 -3.81 16.16
N TRP A 110 -9.52 -4.81 15.50
CA TRP A 110 -8.33 -5.50 15.98
C TRP A 110 -7.07 -4.78 15.54
N HIS A 111 -6.16 -4.52 16.47
CA HIS A 111 -4.89 -3.86 16.18
C HIS A 111 -3.83 -4.27 17.18
N GLU A 112 -2.62 -4.58 16.70
CA GLU A 112 -1.46 -4.96 17.53
C GLU A 112 -1.78 -6.04 18.58
N GLY A 113 -2.52 -7.08 18.18
CA GLY A 113 -2.80 -8.24 19.03
C GLY A 113 -3.89 -8.02 20.08
N ARG A 114 -4.71 -6.97 19.95
CA ARG A 114 -5.84 -6.70 20.84
C ARG A 114 -7.03 -6.06 20.13
N TRP A 115 -8.21 -6.21 20.71
CA TRP A 115 -9.39 -5.41 20.36
C TRP A 115 -9.25 -4.00 20.90
N CYS A 116 -9.46 -3.03 20.02
CA CYS A 116 -9.45 -1.60 20.31
C CYS A 116 -10.85 -1.03 20.06
N GLN A 117 -11.21 -0.02 20.85
CA GLN A 117 -12.42 0.77 20.65
C GLN A 117 -12.05 2.25 20.58
N ALA A 118 -12.69 2.98 19.69
CA ALA A 118 -12.53 4.42 19.54
C ALA A 118 -13.89 5.09 19.34
N GLU A 119 -14.10 6.20 20.03
CA GLU A 119 -15.29 7.05 19.90
C GLU A 119 -14.96 8.21 18.95
N ASN A 120 -15.83 8.46 17.98
CA ASN A 120 -15.71 9.61 17.10
C ASN A 120 -16.21 10.87 17.84
N PRO A 121 -15.38 11.89 18.04
CA PRO A 121 -15.76 13.07 18.82
C PRO A 121 -16.85 13.92 18.16
N ALA A 122 -17.04 13.80 16.86
CA ALA A 122 -18.09 14.52 16.13
C ALA A 122 -18.55 13.70 14.90
N PRO A 123 -19.48 12.75 15.06
CA PRO A 123 -20.05 12.02 13.94
C PRO A 123 -20.81 12.95 12.99
N GLY A 124 -20.64 12.79 11.69
CA GLY A 124 -21.32 13.61 10.68
C GLY A 124 -20.82 13.40 9.26
N ASP A 125 -21.31 14.23 8.35
CA ASP A 125 -20.82 14.26 6.96
C ASP A 125 -19.61 15.18 6.85
N TYR A 126 -18.51 14.64 6.34
CA TYR A 126 -17.24 15.34 6.20
C TYR A 126 -16.70 15.16 4.77
N PRO A 127 -16.31 16.25 4.08
CA PRO A 127 -15.65 16.14 2.80
C PRO A 127 -14.31 15.42 2.95
N VAL A 128 -13.80 14.84 1.85
CA VAL A 128 -12.46 14.24 1.85
C VAL A 128 -11.42 15.36 1.94
N PRO A 129 -10.54 15.37 2.95
CA PRO A 129 -9.44 16.32 3.03
C PRO A 129 -8.43 16.11 1.88
N ASP A 130 -7.89 17.21 1.37
CA ASP A 130 -6.81 17.23 0.39
C ASP A 130 -5.65 18.11 0.92
N PRO A 131 -4.51 17.52 1.35
CA PRO A 131 -4.23 16.09 1.38
C PRO A 131 -5.00 15.34 2.49
N SER A 132 -5.21 14.04 2.30
CA SER A 132 -5.83 13.16 3.29
C SER A 132 -4.80 12.70 4.34
N PRO A 133 -4.87 13.15 5.60
CA PRO A 133 -3.78 12.99 6.58
C PRO A 133 -3.52 11.53 7.00
N TRP A 134 -4.49 10.63 6.81
CA TRP A 134 -4.30 9.21 7.11
C TRP A 134 -3.45 8.47 6.08
N LEU A 135 -3.19 9.06 4.91
CA LEU A 135 -2.34 8.47 3.87
C LEU A 135 -0.85 8.57 4.23
N ASP A 136 -0.49 9.53 5.08
CA ASP A 136 0.87 9.71 5.59
C ASP A 136 1.20 8.79 6.77
N ALA A 137 0.24 7.96 7.20
CA ALA A 137 0.43 7.04 8.31
C ALA A 137 1.58 6.05 7.99
N PRO A 138 2.64 6.00 8.82
CA PRO A 138 3.79 5.17 8.53
C PRO A 138 3.41 3.69 8.54
N ASN A 139 3.88 2.95 7.53
CA ASN A 139 3.72 1.50 7.49
C ASN A 139 5.04 0.83 7.90
N PRO A 140 5.13 0.22 9.10
CA PRO A 140 6.36 -0.42 9.57
C PRO A 140 6.78 -1.62 8.70
N GLN A 141 5.87 -2.14 7.88
CA GLN A 141 6.15 -3.25 6.95
C GLN A 141 6.46 -2.76 5.53
N ALA A 142 6.53 -1.45 5.27
CA ALA A 142 6.71 -0.90 3.93
C ALA A 142 7.95 -1.48 3.23
N GLU A 143 9.08 -1.56 3.94
CA GLU A 143 10.32 -2.11 3.38
C GLU A 143 10.21 -3.61 3.06
N ALA A 144 9.63 -4.39 3.97
CA ALA A 144 9.41 -5.82 3.75
C ALA A 144 8.45 -6.09 2.58
N ILE A 145 7.41 -5.26 2.44
CA ILE A 145 6.45 -5.33 1.32
C ILE A 145 7.15 -4.97 0.01
N LEU A 146 7.92 -3.87 -0.03
CA LEU A 146 8.68 -3.47 -1.20
C LEU A 146 9.64 -4.60 -1.64
N HIS A 147 10.38 -5.15 -0.68
CA HIS A 147 11.32 -6.25 -0.91
C HIS A 147 10.62 -7.49 -1.51
N ALA A 148 9.52 -7.92 -0.90
CA ALA A 148 8.73 -9.05 -1.40
C ALA A 148 8.13 -8.79 -2.79
N ASN A 149 7.67 -7.57 -3.06
CA ASN A 149 7.11 -7.19 -4.35
C ASN A 149 8.17 -7.18 -5.45
N ILE A 150 9.36 -6.64 -5.18
CA ILE A 150 10.46 -6.66 -6.15
C ILE A 150 10.88 -8.10 -6.45
N LEU A 151 11.02 -8.97 -5.44
CA LEU A 151 11.36 -10.38 -5.71
C LEU A 151 10.30 -11.10 -6.55
N ARG A 152 9.01 -10.81 -6.33
CA ARG A 152 7.93 -11.35 -7.18
C ARG A 152 8.01 -10.83 -8.62
N TYR A 153 8.29 -9.55 -8.78
CA TYR A 153 8.51 -8.94 -10.10
C TYR A 153 9.70 -9.60 -10.81
N LEU A 154 10.84 -9.75 -10.15
CA LEU A 154 12.02 -10.42 -10.72
C LEU A 154 11.75 -11.89 -11.05
N LEU A 155 10.98 -12.59 -10.21
CA LEU A 155 10.58 -13.96 -10.50
C LEU A 155 9.65 -14.06 -11.73
N ALA A 156 8.80 -13.06 -11.95
CA ALA A 156 7.88 -13.04 -13.08
C ALA A 156 8.57 -12.63 -14.39
N GLU A 157 9.36 -11.57 -14.37
CA GLU A 157 9.89 -10.92 -15.58
C GLU A 157 11.37 -11.25 -15.86
N HIS A 158 12.14 -11.68 -14.85
CA HIS A 158 13.59 -11.89 -14.92
C HIS A 158 14.02 -13.23 -14.29
N SER A 159 13.21 -14.27 -14.48
CA SER A 159 13.36 -15.56 -13.77
C SER A 159 14.69 -16.26 -14.02
N GLU A 160 15.22 -16.21 -15.24
CA GLU A 160 16.50 -16.85 -15.62
C GLU A 160 17.69 -16.19 -14.91
N ASP A 161 17.76 -14.85 -14.94
CA ASP A 161 18.82 -14.12 -14.25
C ASP A 161 18.69 -14.25 -12.73
N LEU A 162 17.45 -14.26 -12.20
CA LEU A 162 17.22 -14.50 -10.77
C LEU A 162 17.68 -15.91 -10.35
N ALA A 163 17.46 -16.92 -11.19
CA ALA A 163 17.93 -18.29 -10.94
C ALA A 163 19.45 -18.38 -10.98
N ALA A 164 20.11 -17.70 -11.93
CA ALA A 164 21.56 -17.61 -12.00
C ALA A 164 22.15 -16.91 -10.76
N LEU A 165 21.51 -15.86 -10.25
CA LEU A 165 21.96 -15.16 -9.03
C LEU A 165 22.02 -16.11 -7.82
N VAL A 166 21.05 -17.03 -7.67
CA VAL A 166 20.99 -17.98 -6.55
C VAL A 166 22.23 -18.88 -6.47
N GLU A 167 22.93 -19.11 -7.59
CA GLU A 167 24.18 -19.87 -7.61
C GLU A 167 25.32 -19.17 -6.86
N PHE A 168 25.25 -17.84 -6.70
CA PHE A 168 26.30 -17.01 -6.13
C PHE A 168 25.89 -16.33 -4.82
N GLN A 169 24.62 -15.95 -4.65
CA GLN A 169 24.13 -15.20 -3.49
C GLN A 169 22.64 -15.42 -3.21
N ASP A 170 22.22 -15.38 -1.94
CA ASP A 170 20.78 -15.35 -1.58
C ASP A 170 20.14 -14.07 -2.17
N PRO A 171 19.12 -14.17 -3.03
CA PRO A 171 18.46 -13.02 -3.64
C PRO A 171 17.90 -12.01 -2.64
N ARG A 172 17.52 -12.46 -1.44
CA ARG A 172 17.00 -11.57 -0.40
C ARG A 172 18.10 -10.68 0.17
N ILE A 173 19.29 -11.23 0.37
CA ILE A 173 20.45 -10.48 0.87
C ILE A 173 20.95 -9.54 -0.21
N TRP A 174 21.05 -10.02 -1.45
CA TRP A 174 21.42 -9.20 -2.61
C TRP A 174 20.48 -8.00 -2.76
N LEU A 175 19.16 -8.23 -2.77
CA LEU A 175 18.20 -7.15 -2.95
C LEU A 175 18.25 -6.14 -1.80
N ALA A 176 18.46 -6.58 -0.56
CA ALA A 176 18.62 -5.66 0.57
C ALA A 176 19.82 -4.72 0.37
N GLN A 177 20.94 -5.22 -0.18
CA GLN A 177 22.12 -4.40 -0.49
C GLN A 177 21.83 -3.40 -1.62
N ILE A 178 21.12 -3.82 -2.67
CA ILE A 178 20.74 -2.94 -3.78
C ILE A 178 19.79 -1.83 -3.31
N LEU A 179 18.82 -2.15 -2.45
CA LEU A 179 17.92 -1.14 -1.89
C LEU A 179 18.62 -0.18 -0.94
N GLU A 180 19.62 -0.64 -0.17
CA GLU A 180 20.46 0.25 0.63
C GLU A 180 21.31 1.20 -0.25
N GLN A 181 21.81 0.70 -1.38
CA GLN A 181 22.48 1.53 -2.39
C GLN A 181 21.53 2.58 -2.95
N ALA A 182 20.30 2.20 -3.30
CA ALA A 182 19.28 3.14 -3.77
C ALA A 182 19.01 4.25 -2.75
N ARG A 183 18.87 3.90 -1.47
CA ARG A 183 18.70 4.86 -0.37
C ARG A 183 19.88 5.81 -0.25
N THR A 184 21.10 5.29 -0.31
CA THR A 184 22.33 6.11 -0.27
C THR A 184 22.36 7.11 -1.43
N TRP A 185 21.89 6.71 -2.61
CA TRP A 185 21.80 7.56 -3.80
C TRP A 185 20.53 8.43 -3.84
N GLN A 186 19.65 8.28 -2.87
CA GLN A 186 18.34 8.93 -2.81
C GLN A 186 17.45 8.63 -4.03
N TRP A 187 17.55 7.41 -4.55
CA TRP A 187 16.72 6.88 -5.62
C TRP A 187 15.50 6.21 -4.99
N HIS A 188 14.33 6.85 -5.13
CA HIS A 188 13.10 6.46 -4.42
C HIS A 188 11.92 6.19 -5.37
N THR A 189 12.00 6.65 -6.62
CA THR A 189 10.90 6.48 -7.58
C THR A 189 10.84 5.04 -8.08
N PRO A 190 9.65 4.52 -8.44
CA PRO A 190 9.52 3.20 -9.03
C PRO A 190 10.46 2.97 -10.22
N GLU A 191 10.58 3.96 -11.10
CA GLU A 191 11.41 3.89 -12.31
C GLU A 191 12.90 3.78 -11.96
N GLN A 192 13.36 4.51 -10.94
CA GLN A 192 14.74 4.43 -10.47
C GLN A 192 15.05 3.06 -9.83
N LEU A 193 14.13 2.55 -9.01
CA LEU A 193 14.30 1.27 -8.33
C LEU A 193 14.28 0.10 -9.32
N GLU A 194 13.32 0.10 -10.25
CA GLU A 194 13.24 -0.89 -11.32
C GLU A 194 14.53 -0.91 -12.13
N PHE A 195 14.97 0.26 -12.62
CA PHE A 195 16.21 0.37 -13.37
C PHE A 195 17.41 -0.17 -12.58
N LEU A 196 17.57 0.24 -11.32
CA LEU A 196 18.70 -0.18 -10.52
C LEU A 196 18.70 -1.69 -10.27
N VAL A 197 17.56 -2.25 -9.89
CA VAL A 197 17.43 -3.67 -9.54
C VAL A 197 17.67 -4.55 -10.76
N VAL A 198 17.00 -4.27 -11.89
CA VAL A 198 17.12 -5.06 -13.12
C VAL A 198 18.56 -5.07 -13.61
N ARG A 199 19.21 -3.89 -13.62
CA ARG A 199 20.56 -3.81 -14.17
C ARG A 199 21.61 -4.40 -13.25
N ARG A 200 21.44 -4.27 -11.92
CA ARG A 200 22.30 -4.96 -10.96
C ARG A 200 22.14 -6.47 -11.01
N LEU A 201 20.95 -6.95 -11.38
CA LEU A 201 20.72 -8.38 -11.58
C LEU A 201 21.50 -8.87 -12.80
N GLU A 202 21.41 -8.17 -13.93
CA GLU A 202 22.17 -8.50 -15.14
C GLU A 202 23.69 -8.44 -14.92
N GLU A 203 24.21 -7.46 -14.17
CA GLU A 203 25.63 -7.37 -13.84
C GLU A 203 26.08 -8.48 -12.87
N ALA A 204 25.21 -8.94 -11.99
CA ALA A 204 25.53 -10.06 -11.11
C ALA A 204 25.63 -11.39 -11.88
N THR A 205 24.87 -11.53 -12.97
CA THR A 205 24.83 -12.77 -13.78
C THR A 205 25.77 -12.74 -14.99
N ARG A 206 26.08 -11.56 -15.52
CA ARG A 206 26.96 -11.35 -16.69
C ARG A 206 28.21 -10.65 -16.19
N SER A 207 29.40 -11.18 -16.50
CA SER A 207 30.71 -10.71 -15.99
C SER A 207 31.13 -9.30 -16.47
N SER A 208 30.29 -8.29 -16.27
CA SER A 208 30.46 -6.90 -16.69
C SER A 208 30.20 -5.98 -15.51
N ILE A 209 31.26 -5.39 -14.95
CA ILE A 209 31.16 -4.48 -13.82
C ILE A 209 31.01 -3.06 -14.34
N VAL A 210 29.94 -2.35 -13.96
CA VAL A 210 29.72 -0.95 -14.34
C VAL A 210 29.77 -0.04 -13.11
N HIS A 211 30.66 0.97 -13.17
CA HIS A 211 30.87 1.90 -12.06
C HIS A 211 29.91 3.10 -12.14
N TRP A 212 28.82 3.03 -11.36
CA TRP A 212 27.79 4.06 -11.28
C TRP A 212 27.86 4.94 -10.03
N GLN A 213 29.04 5.17 -9.47
CA GLN A 213 29.14 6.03 -8.28
C GLN A 213 28.71 7.48 -8.59
N PRO A 214 27.99 8.15 -7.67
CA PRO A 214 27.70 9.57 -7.77
C PRO A 214 29.01 10.39 -7.79
N ARG A 215 29.02 11.48 -8.54
CA ARG A 215 30.12 12.45 -8.50
C ARG A 215 29.96 13.39 -7.30
N VAL A 216 31.05 13.98 -6.83
CA VAL A 216 31.01 14.95 -5.73
C VAL A 216 30.11 16.13 -6.12
N GLY A 217 29.07 16.39 -5.30
CA GLY A 217 28.10 17.47 -5.52
C GLY A 217 27.05 17.17 -6.60
N GLU A 218 27.00 15.94 -7.13
CA GLU A 218 25.99 15.55 -8.11
C GLU A 218 24.62 15.37 -7.43
N ALA A 219 23.59 16.01 -7.98
CA ALA A 219 22.23 15.84 -7.49
C ALA A 219 21.71 14.42 -7.83
N PRO A 220 20.89 13.80 -6.97
CA PRO A 220 20.36 12.44 -7.19
C PRO A 220 19.71 12.22 -8.56
N GLY A 221 18.90 13.18 -9.03
CA GLY A 221 18.25 13.12 -10.35
C GLY A 221 19.25 13.17 -11.51
N ALA A 222 20.22 14.08 -11.44
CA ALA A 222 21.27 14.19 -12.46
C ALA A 222 22.17 12.94 -12.50
N HIS A 223 22.42 12.35 -11.32
CA HIS A 223 23.13 11.08 -11.22
C HIS A 223 22.38 9.95 -11.93
N PHE A 224 21.07 9.82 -11.68
CA PHE A 224 20.23 8.83 -12.36
C PHE A 224 20.24 9.01 -13.88
N GLU A 225 19.98 10.22 -14.38
CA GLU A 225 19.98 10.52 -15.81
C GLU A 225 21.30 10.15 -16.48
N ARG A 226 22.43 10.51 -15.85
CA ARG A 226 23.77 10.16 -16.34
C ARG A 226 23.97 8.66 -16.42
N VAL A 227 23.57 7.92 -15.37
CA VAL A 227 23.75 6.47 -15.32
C VAL A 227 22.92 5.79 -16.42
N VAL A 228 21.66 6.22 -16.61
CA VAL A 228 20.81 5.75 -17.70
C VAL A 228 21.43 6.03 -19.06
N GLU A 229 21.99 7.22 -19.27
CA GLU A 229 22.66 7.59 -20.52
C GLU A 229 23.94 6.76 -20.76
N GLN A 230 24.76 6.54 -19.73
CA GLN A 230 25.95 5.69 -19.84
C GLN A 230 25.57 4.27 -20.27
N TRP A 231 24.56 3.69 -19.62
CA TRP A 231 24.10 2.35 -19.94
C TRP A 231 23.56 2.25 -21.39
N ARG A 232 22.73 3.19 -21.83
CA ARG A 232 22.22 3.22 -23.23
C ARG A 232 23.35 3.27 -24.27
N ARG A 233 24.45 3.96 -23.96
CA ARG A 233 25.62 4.05 -24.84
C ARG A 233 26.46 2.78 -24.86
N GLU A 234 26.40 1.97 -23.81
CA GLU A 234 27.10 0.68 -23.71
C GLU A 234 26.33 -0.42 -24.44
N GLU A 235 24.99 -0.45 -24.35
CA GLU A 235 24.16 -1.35 -25.16
C GLU A 235 24.30 -1.09 -26.66
N GLY A 236 24.25 0.17 -27.08
CA GLY A 236 24.37 0.54 -28.49
C GLY A 236 25.75 0.30 -29.12
N LYS A 237 26.75 -0.17 -28.35
CA LYS A 237 28.07 -0.61 -28.85
C LYS A 237 28.20 -2.12 -28.96
N GLY A 238 27.20 -2.87 -28.49
CA GLY A 238 27.15 -4.33 -28.49
C GLY A 238 26.42 -4.96 -29.68
N GLU A 239 25.79 -4.15 -30.55
CA GLU A 239 25.30 -4.53 -31.90
C GLU A 239 26.33 -4.19 -32.99
#